data_AF-A0AAQ2UQE3-F1
#
_entry.id   AF-A0AAQ2UQE3-F1
#
_cell.length_a   1.000
_cell.length_b   1.000
_cell.length_c   1.000
_cell.angle_alpha   90.00
_cell.angle_beta   90.00
_cell.angle_gamma   90.00
#
_symmetry.space_group_name_H-M   'P 1'
#
loop_
_entity.id
_entity.type
_entity.pdbx_description
1 polymer ?
#
loop_
_entity_poly.entity_id
_entity_poly.type
_entity_poly.pdbx_seq_one_letter_code
_entity_poly.pdbx_strand_id
1 'polypeptide(L)'
;MLIKNMPDVPNGFDVITNSHDGLNFDGITRCFKNGGLFITEQVGATKNYSLSSFLTDNYIPAHPENVMVNVISKLVERGFQILKSNSFYLKFGSVMLAHLFIMPRSSVGNFLIFQC
;
A
#
# COMPACT_ATOMS: atom_id res chain seq x y z
N MET A 1 1.69 2.01 13.48
CA MET A 1 1.71 0.61 13.97
C MET A 1 2.48 -0.22 12.95
N LEU A 2 3.45 -1.04 13.37
CA LEU A 2 4.13 -1.94 12.44
C LEU A 2 3.15 -3.05 12.03
N ILE A 3 2.89 -3.19 10.73
CA ILE A 3 1.81 -4.03 10.20
C ILE A 3 2.14 -5.53 10.26
N LYS A 4 3.39 -5.88 10.55
CA LYS A 4 3.78 -7.26 10.83
C LYS A 4 3.05 -7.86 12.06
N ASN A 5 2.73 -7.04 13.05
CA ASN A 5 2.04 -7.44 14.29
C ASN A 5 0.74 -6.65 14.49
N MET A 6 -0.22 -6.81 13.57
CA MET A 6 -1.57 -6.23 13.75
C MET A 6 -2.30 -6.87 14.93
N PRO A 7 -3.15 -6.12 15.65
CA PRO A 7 -3.78 -6.60 16.87
C PRO A 7 -4.92 -7.56 16.51
N ASP A 8 -5.34 -8.43 17.42
CA ASP A 8 -6.51 -9.27 17.18
C ASP A 8 -7.80 -8.58 17.59
N VAL A 9 -8.11 -7.48 16.91
CA VAL A 9 -9.30 -6.65 17.15
C VAL A 9 -10.07 -6.52 15.83
N PRO A 10 -11.00 -7.43 15.52
CA PRO A 10 -11.76 -7.39 14.28
C PRO A 10 -12.71 -6.19 14.26
N ASN A 11 -12.86 -5.54 13.10
CA ASN A 11 -13.67 -4.32 12.93
C ASN A 11 -13.36 -3.20 13.96
N GLY A 12 -12.12 -3.10 14.43
CA GLY A 12 -11.70 -2.15 15.46
C GLY A 12 -11.52 -0.71 14.96
N PHE A 13 -11.06 -0.53 13.72
CA PHE A 13 -10.51 0.75 13.25
C PHE A 13 -11.26 1.34 12.06
N ASP A 14 -11.61 2.63 12.17
CA ASP A 14 -12.19 3.43 11.09
C ASP A 14 -11.12 3.97 10.12
N VAL A 15 -9.88 4.10 10.58
CA VAL A 15 -8.72 4.49 9.77
C VAL A 15 -7.53 3.59 10.10
N ILE A 16 -6.85 3.08 9.07
CA ILE A 16 -5.55 2.40 9.21
C ILE A 16 -4.55 3.13 8.32
N THR A 17 -3.37 3.43 8.86
CA THR A 17 -2.26 4.02 8.11
C THR A 17 -1.03 3.13 8.16
N ASN A 18 -0.25 3.14 7.07
CA ASN A 18 0.98 2.38 6.95
C ASN A 18 1.99 3.15 6.09
N SER A 19 3.18 3.41 6.62
CA SER A 19 4.26 4.06 5.87
C SER A 19 5.53 3.27 6.04
N HIS A 20 6.21 2.97 4.92
CA HIS A 20 7.51 2.32 4.84
C HIS A 20 7.64 0.92 5.52
N ASP A 21 6.54 0.21 5.75
CA ASP A 21 6.51 -1.15 6.33
C ASP A 21 5.62 -2.08 5.48
N GLY A 22 5.85 -3.39 5.54
CA GLY A 22 5.17 -4.39 4.70
C GLY A 22 3.66 -4.47 4.93
N LEU A 23 2.92 -4.97 3.93
CA LEU A 23 1.46 -5.09 3.95
C LEU A 23 0.99 -6.50 4.37
N ASN A 24 0.36 -6.59 5.54
CA ASN A 24 -0.40 -7.76 5.99
C ASN A 24 -1.86 -7.58 5.57
N PHE A 25 -2.18 -7.92 4.32
CA PHE A 25 -3.50 -7.68 3.71
C PHE A 25 -4.66 -8.30 4.52
N ASP A 26 -4.46 -9.48 5.09
CA ASP A 26 -5.50 -10.19 5.85
C ASP A 26 -5.65 -9.61 7.27
N GLY A 27 -4.55 -9.15 7.87
CA GLY A 27 -4.57 -8.33 9.09
C GLY A 27 -5.31 -7.02 8.91
N ILE A 28 -5.04 -6.31 7.80
CA ILE A 28 -5.71 -5.05 7.46
C ILE A 28 -7.21 -5.33 7.31
N THR A 29 -7.60 -6.27 6.45
CA THR A 29 -9.01 -6.63 6.22
C THR A 29 -9.74 -7.06 7.50
N ARG A 30 -9.09 -7.82 8.40
CA ARG A 30 -9.69 -8.23 9.69
C ARG A 30 -9.97 -7.04 10.60
N CYS A 31 -8.99 -6.16 10.80
CA CYS A 31 -9.06 -5.10 11.81
C CYS A 31 -9.89 -3.89 11.36
N PHE A 32 -10.17 -3.77 10.08
CA PHE A 32 -10.77 -2.60 9.46
C PHE A 32 -12.30 -2.66 9.46
N LYS A 33 -12.96 -1.52 9.68
CA LYS A 33 -14.42 -1.41 9.62
C LYS A 33 -14.91 -1.21 8.18
N ASN A 34 -16.11 -1.71 7.89
CA ASN A 34 -16.83 -1.38 6.65
C ASN A 34 -17.07 0.13 6.52
N GLY A 35 -16.56 0.74 5.45
CA GLY A 35 -16.54 2.19 5.23
C GLY A 35 -15.31 2.91 5.79
N GLY A 36 -14.33 2.19 6.36
CA GLY A 36 -13.09 2.79 6.86
C GLY A 36 -12.14 3.25 5.76
N LEU A 37 -11.11 4.03 6.13
CA LEU A 37 -10.09 4.60 5.24
C LEU A 37 -8.69 3.99 5.47
N PHE A 38 -8.10 3.41 4.43
CA PHE A 38 -6.75 2.82 4.46
C PHE A 38 -5.79 3.67 3.63
N ILE A 39 -4.76 4.20 4.29
CA ILE A 39 -3.75 5.07 3.67
C ILE A 39 -2.40 4.36 3.73
N THR A 40 -1.71 4.19 2.59
CA THR A 40 -0.40 3.53 2.57
C THR A 40 0.64 4.16 1.65
N GLU A 41 1.85 4.28 2.19
CA GLU A 41 3.06 4.68 1.49
C GLU A 41 4.04 3.50 1.47
N GLN A 42 4.42 3.07 0.27
CA GLN A 42 5.26 1.90 0.02
C GLN A 42 6.53 2.27 -0.73
N VAL A 43 7.60 1.51 -0.46
CA VAL A 43 8.78 1.51 -1.33
C VAL A 43 8.49 0.62 -2.53
N GLY A 44 8.58 1.17 -3.73
CA GLY A 44 8.41 0.39 -4.96
C GLY A 44 9.58 -0.55 -5.23
N ALA A 45 9.31 -1.71 -5.83
CA ALA A 45 10.30 -2.73 -6.23
C ALA A 45 11.49 -2.17 -7.03
N THR A 46 11.27 -1.07 -7.77
CA THR A 46 12.27 -0.41 -8.62
C THR A 46 13.10 0.65 -7.91
N LYS A 47 12.92 0.90 -6.60
CA LYS A 47 13.75 1.84 -5.83
C LYS A 47 15.23 1.48 -5.96
N ASN A 48 16.03 2.44 -6.41
CA ASN A 48 17.48 2.33 -6.60
C ASN A 48 17.88 1.17 -7.54
N TYR A 49 16.97 0.68 -8.39
CA TYR A 49 17.25 -0.45 -9.29
C TYR A 49 18.47 -0.17 -10.18
N SER A 50 18.52 1.00 -10.83
CA SER A 50 19.62 1.43 -11.70
C SER A 50 21.00 1.35 -11.01
N LEU A 51 21.10 1.89 -9.78
CA LEU A 51 22.33 1.83 -8.99
C LEU A 51 22.68 0.39 -8.58
N SER A 52 21.68 -0.40 -8.19
CA SER A 52 21.90 -1.78 -7.75
C SER A 52 22.32 -2.69 -8.92
N SER A 53 21.71 -2.52 -10.10
CA SER A 53 22.10 -3.22 -11.33
C SER A 53 23.44 -2.76 -11.91
N PHE A 54 23.94 -1.58 -11.54
CA PHE A 54 25.28 -1.14 -11.88
C PHE A 54 26.35 -1.75 -10.95
N LEU A 55 26.00 -2.00 -9.68
CA LEU A 55 26.91 -2.56 -8.67
C LEU A 55 26.90 -4.09 -8.62
N THR A 56 25.91 -4.76 -9.21
CA THR A 56 25.75 -6.22 -9.13
C THR A 56 25.05 -6.74 -10.39
N ASP A 57 25.78 -7.56 -11.14
CA ASP A 57 25.24 -8.26 -12.31
C ASP A 57 24.03 -9.12 -11.92
N ASN A 58 23.00 -9.13 -12.77
CA ASN A 58 21.75 -9.86 -12.54
C ASN A 58 21.03 -9.50 -11.21
N TYR A 59 21.15 -8.26 -10.73
CA TYR A 59 20.45 -7.78 -9.53
C TYR A 59 18.92 -8.04 -9.59
N ILE A 60 18.41 -8.68 -8.54
CA ILE A 60 16.98 -8.91 -8.31
C ILE A 60 16.54 -8.05 -7.11
N PRO A 61 15.46 -7.25 -7.20
CA PRO A 61 14.92 -6.53 -6.05
C PRO A 61 14.58 -7.45 -4.88
N ALA A 62 14.72 -6.95 -3.65
CA ALA A 62 14.33 -7.71 -2.45
C ALA A 62 12.82 -8.02 -2.38
N HIS A 63 12.00 -7.20 -3.03
CA HIS A 63 10.54 -7.34 -3.11
C HIS A 63 10.06 -7.06 -4.54
N PRO A 64 10.30 -7.96 -5.51
CA PRO A 64 9.94 -7.73 -6.92
C PRO A 64 8.43 -7.63 -7.12
N GLU A 65 7.63 -8.17 -6.21
CA GLU A 65 6.17 -8.13 -6.19
C GLU A 65 5.60 -6.77 -5.75
N ASN A 66 6.40 -5.90 -5.10
CA ASN A 66 5.98 -4.58 -4.60
C ASN A 66 5.91 -3.53 -5.71
N VAL A 67 5.10 -3.82 -6.73
CA VAL A 67 4.69 -2.88 -7.78
C VAL A 67 3.24 -2.45 -7.56
N MET A 68 2.92 -1.21 -7.91
CA MET A 68 1.62 -0.58 -7.66
C MET A 68 0.43 -1.44 -8.11
N VAL A 69 0.50 -2.03 -9.32
CA VAL A 69 -0.55 -2.89 -9.86
C VAL A 69 -0.84 -4.12 -8.97
N ASN A 70 0.19 -4.78 -8.44
CA ASN A 70 0.03 -5.96 -7.59
C ASN A 70 -0.57 -5.62 -6.22
N VAL A 71 -0.14 -4.51 -5.63
CA VAL A 71 -0.67 -4.02 -4.35
C VAL A 71 -2.15 -3.65 -4.49
N ILE A 72 -2.48 -2.95 -5.59
CA ILE A 72 -3.86 -2.61 -5.95
C ILE A 72 -4.72 -3.87 -6.13
N SER A 73 -4.29 -4.84 -6.94
CA SER A 73 -5.06 -6.07 -7.17
C SER A 73 -5.38 -6.82 -5.88
N LYS A 74 -4.37 -7.03 -5.01
CA LYS A 74 -4.54 -7.73 -3.72
C LYS A 74 -5.54 -7.05 -2.78
N LEU A 75 -5.72 -5.74 -2.89
CA LEU A 75 -6.68 -4.96 -2.11
C LEU A 75 -8.07 -4.99 -2.76
N VAL A 76 -8.18 -4.84 -4.09
CA VAL A 76 -9.44 -4.96 -4.83
C VAL A 76 -10.05 -6.37 -4.68
N GLU A 77 -9.24 -7.42 -4.71
CA GLU A 77 -9.64 -8.81 -4.43
C GLU A 77 -10.24 -9.00 -3.02
N ARG A 78 -9.81 -8.17 -2.06
CA ARG A 78 -10.33 -8.12 -0.68
C ARG A 78 -11.49 -7.12 -0.52
N GLY A 79 -12.02 -6.63 -1.63
CA GLY A 79 -13.16 -5.72 -1.69
C GLY A 79 -12.82 -4.24 -1.55
N PHE A 80 -11.55 -3.83 -1.41
CA PHE A 80 -11.23 -2.40 -1.31
C PHE A 80 -11.50 -1.66 -2.61
N GLN A 81 -12.15 -0.50 -2.51
CA GLN A 81 -12.23 0.51 -3.54
C GLN A 81 -10.99 1.42 -3.46
N ILE A 82 -10.35 1.65 -4.61
CA ILE A 82 -9.28 2.66 -4.73
C ILE A 82 -9.93 4.04 -4.79
N LEU A 83 -9.50 4.96 -3.93
CA LEU A 83 -9.86 6.38 -4.04
C LEU A 83 -8.81 7.18 -4.81
N LYS A 84 -7.54 6.89 -4.53
CA LYS A 84 -6.38 7.58 -5.13
C LYS A 84 -5.18 6.66 -5.11
N SER A 85 -4.40 6.68 -6.19
CA SER A 85 -3.10 6.01 -6.27
C SER A 85 -2.14 6.91 -7.03
N ASN A 86 -0.91 7.05 -6.56
CA ASN A 86 0.12 7.83 -7.21
C ASN A 86 1.50 7.21 -6.99
N SER A 87 2.46 7.57 -7.85
CA SER A 87 3.85 7.14 -7.77
C SER A 87 4.75 8.35 -7.90
N PHE A 88 5.63 8.55 -6.93
CA PHE A 88 6.62 9.61 -6.97
C PHE A 88 8.01 9.06 -7.27
N TYR A 89 8.68 9.70 -8.23
CA TYR A 89 10.01 9.33 -8.72
C TYR A 89 10.96 10.49 -8.49
N LEU A 90 11.93 10.31 -7.60
CA LEU A 90 13.04 11.26 -7.47
C LEU A 90 13.94 11.18 -8.71
N LYS A 91 14.60 12.30 -9.09
CA LYS A 91 15.52 12.39 -10.24
C LYS A 91 16.65 11.34 -10.27
N PHE A 92 16.91 10.65 -9.15
CA PHE A 92 17.93 9.60 -9.02
C PHE A 92 17.34 8.19 -8.80
N GLY A 93 16.09 7.93 -9.21
CA GLY A 93 15.55 6.56 -9.31
C GLY A 93 15.06 5.93 -8.00
N SER A 94 14.80 6.72 -6.96
CA SER A 94 14.05 6.26 -5.79
C SER A 94 12.54 6.37 -6.06
N VAL A 95 11.81 5.28 -5.82
CA VAL A 95 10.37 5.15 -6.09
C VAL A 95 9.60 5.01 -4.79
N MET A 96 8.67 5.93 -4.57
CA MET A 96 7.69 5.87 -3.49
C MET A 96 6.29 5.77 -4.08
N LEU A 97 5.51 4.79 -3.62
CA LEU A 97 4.16 4.52 -4.10
C LEU A 97 3.18 4.93 -2.99
N ALA A 98 2.30 5.89 -3.26
CA ALA A 98 1.33 6.40 -2.29
C ALA A 98 -0.09 6.03 -2.73
N HIS A 99 -0.89 5.49 -1.82
CA HIS A 99 -2.21 4.96 -2.13
C HIS A 99 -3.23 5.25 -1.02
N LEU A 100 -4.48 5.42 -1.45
CA LEU A 100 -5.65 5.65 -0.62
C LEU A 100 -6.77 4.71 -1.05
N PHE A 101 -7.28 3.92 -0.12
CA PHE A 101 -8.31 2.92 -0.33
C PHE A 101 -9.42 3.04 0.73
N ILE A 102 -10.64 2.61 0.39
CA ILE A 102 -11.76 2.43 1.32
C ILE A 102 -12.29 1.01 1.17
N MET A 103 -12.69 0.34 2.26
CA MET A 103 -13.56 -0.83 2.15
C MET A 103 -15.00 -0.35 2.00
N PRO A 104 -15.75 -0.78 0.97
CA PRO A 104 -17.09 -0.32 0.72
C PRO A 104 -17.98 -0.70 1.90
N ARG A 105 -18.52 0.31 2.57
CA ARG A 105 -19.85 0.17 3.16
C ARG A 105 -20.81 -0.09 1.99
N SER A 106 -21.79 -0.96 2.17
CA SER A 106 -22.80 -1.25 1.13
C SER A 106 -23.46 0.06 0.68
N SER A 107 -23.04 0.54 -0.50
CA SER A 107 -23.44 1.77 -1.21
C SER A 107 -23.05 3.15 -0.61
N VAL A 108 -22.40 3.94 -1.49
CA VAL A 108 -22.22 5.42 -1.60
C VAL A 108 -21.51 6.25 -0.49
N GLY A 109 -20.44 6.94 -0.89
CA GLY A 109 -19.83 8.09 -0.17
C GLY A 109 -18.50 8.54 -0.80
N ASN A 110 -18.44 9.75 -1.37
CA ASN A 110 -17.21 10.31 -1.96
C ASN A 110 -16.30 10.91 -0.88
N PHE A 111 -15.05 10.47 -0.77
CA PHE A 111 -14.01 11.22 -0.02
C PHE A 111 -12.63 11.18 -0.71
N LEU A 112 -11.83 12.18 -0.36
CA LEU A 112 -10.53 12.54 -0.95
C LEU A 112 -9.59 12.90 0.20
N ILE A 113 -8.29 12.57 0.12
CA ILE A 113 -7.21 13.17 0.93
C ILE A 113 -5.83 12.89 0.27
N PHE A 114 -4.86 13.77 0.54
CA PHE A 114 -3.46 13.71 0.08
C PHE A 114 -2.57 13.01 1.14
N GLN A 115 -1.30 12.67 0.93
CA GLN A 115 -0.47 12.68 -0.28
C GLN A 115 -0.49 11.31 -1.00
N CYS A 116 0.05 11.17 -2.21
CA CYS A 116 0.56 12.23 -3.09
C CYS A 116 -0.56 12.72 -4.01
#